data_AF-A0A2D4MVG4-F1
#
_entry.id   AF-A0A2D4MVG4-F1
#
_cell.length_a   1.000
_cell.length_b   1.000
_cell.length_c   1.000
_cell.angle_alpha   90.00
_cell.angle_beta   90.00
_cell.angle_gamma   90.00
#
_symmetry.space_group_name_H-M   'P 1'
#
loop_
_entity.id
_entity.type
_entity.pdbx_description
1 polymer ?
#
loop_
_entity_poly.entity_id
_entity_poly.type
_entity_poly.pdbx_seq_one_letter_code
_entity_poly.pdbx_strand_id
1 'polypeptide(L)'
;LSDVEQRNGDITYGQFVQLYQSLMYNAQKGIAVPFLESGERSEYNRISLSEFKTFLLEYQMELWAADLSLVQDFMFTFLSDPLRVIEEPYFSSDEFLTFLFSKENSIWNSEFDVIRPEDMNNPLSHYWISSSHNTYLTGDQFSSESSLEAYARCLRMGCRCIELDCWDGPDGMPVIYHGHTLTTKIKFSDVLTTIKEHAFVTSDYPVILSIEDHCSIAQQRNMAQNFKKVFGDMLLTKPVDISADGLPSPNQLKRKILIKHKKLAEGSAYEEIPSSAVYSENDISNSIKNGILYLEDPINHDWNPHYFVLTSSKIYYSG
;
A
#
# COMPACT_ATOMS: atom_id res chain seq x y z
N LEU A 1 -42.06 3.14 20.27
CA LEU A 1 -42.04 1.75 19.78
C LEU A 1 -42.22 0.87 21.00
N SER A 2 -43.35 0.19 21.04
CA SER A 2 -43.90 -0.57 22.17
C SER A 2 -42.94 -1.63 22.69
N ASP A 3 -42.91 -1.76 24.02
CA ASP A 3 -42.33 -2.87 24.77
C ASP A 3 -42.68 -4.21 24.12
N VAL A 4 -41.67 -4.83 23.51
CA VAL A 4 -41.72 -6.24 23.14
C VAL A 4 -41.32 -7.00 24.41
N GLU A 5 -42.27 -7.77 24.95
CA GLU A 5 -42.06 -8.69 26.06
C GLU A 5 -40.77 -9.50 25.84
N GLN A 6 -39.81 -9.35 26.76
CA GLN A 6 -38.62 -10.18 26.86
C GLN A 6 -39.05 -11.65 26.91
N ARG A 7 -38.74 -12.41 25.85
CA ARG A 7 -38.96 -13.85 25.88
C ARG A 7 -38.00 -14.46 26.90
N ASN A 8 -38.53 -15.32 27.74
CA ASN A 8 -37.76 -16.08 28.72
C ASN A 8 -36.69 -16.91 27.98
N GLY A 9 -35.44 -16.45 28.00
CA GLY A 9 -34.31 -17.07 27.29
C GLY A 9 -33.44 -16.14 26.44
N ASP A 10 -33.86 -14.90 26.19
CA ASP A 10 -33.07 -13.95 25.38
C ASP A 10 -32.02 -13.20 26.24
N ILE A 11 -30.80 -13.10 25.73
CA ILE A 11 -29.69 -12.36 26.37
C ILE A 11 -29.85 -10.86 26.08
N THR A 12 -29.95 -10.04 27.13
CA THR A 12 -29.91 -8.58 27.00
C THR A 12 -28.52 -8.09 26.60
N TYR A 13 -28.41 -6.89 26.02
CA TYR A 13 -27.11 -6.28 25.71
C TYR A 13 -26.16 -6.27 26.92
N GLY A 14 -26.66 -5.92 28.12
CA GLY A 14 -25.86 -5.93 29.35
C GLY A 14 -25.37 -7.33 29.73
N GLN A 15 -26.21 -8.36 29.60
CA GLN A 15 -25.81 -9.75 29.83
C GLN A 15 -24.82 -10.25 28.77
N PHE A 16 -24.96 -9.81 27.51
CA PHE A 16 -24.00 -10.13 26.45
C PHE A 16 -22.63 -9.51 26.71
N VAL A 17 -22.58 -8.24 27.12
CA VAL A 17 -21.33 -7.56 27.49
C VAL A 17 -20.62 -8.30 28.63
N GLN A 18 -21.35 -8.66 29.70
CA GLN A 18 -20.80 -9.44 30.80
C GLN A 18 -20.28 -10.81 30.36
N LEU A 19 -21.02 -11.50 29.48
CA LEU A 19 -20.62 -12.80 28.93
C LEU A 19 -19.35 -12.67 28.07
N TYR A 20 -19.27 -11.65 27.21
CA TYR A 20 -18.10 -11.36 26.38
C TYR A 20 -16.86 -11.04 27.21
N GLN A 21 -16.99 -10.13 28.18
CA GLN A 21 -15.89 -9.77 29.10
C GLN A 21 -15.40 -11.01 29.87
N SER A 22 -16.33 -11.82 30.37
CA SER A 22 -16.00 -13.07 31.06
C SER A 22 -15.28 -14.07 30.14
N LEU A 23 -15.70 -14.19 28.88
CA LEU A 23 -15.08 -15.10 27.91
C LEU A 23 -13.66 -14.65 27.56
N MET A 24 -13.48 -13.36 27.25
CA MET A 24 -12.17 -12.79 26.91
C MET A 24 -11.19 -12.91 28.07
N TYR A 25 -11.60 -12.50 29.27
CA TYR A 25 -10.79 -12.65 30.47
C TYR A 25 -10.44 -14.11 30.74
N ASN A 26 -11.39 -15.04 30.68
CA ASN A 26 -11.11 -16.45 30.95
C ASN A 26 -10.20 -17.11 29.90
N ALA A 27 -10.25 -16.67 28.64
CA ALA A 27 -9.36 -17.13 27.59
C ALA A 27 -7.92 -16.62 27.78
N GLN A 28 -7.76 -15.45 28.41
CA GLN A 28 -6.49 -14.73 28.50
C GLN A 28 -5.86 -14.72 29.90
N LYS A 29 -6.59 -15.12 30.95
CA LYS A 29 -6.10 -15.14 32.35
C LYS A 29 -4.89 -16.05 32.59
N GLY A 30 -4.60 -16.97 31.66
CA GLY A 30 -3.42 -17.83 31.70
C GLY A 30 -2.16 -17.18 31.12
N ILE A 31 -2.28 -15.97 30.56
CA ILE A 31 -1.13 -15.18 30.10
C ILE A 31 -0.42 -14.66 31.35
N ALA A 32 0.82 -15.13 31.55
CA ALA A 32 1.68 -14.62 32.59
C ALA A 32 2.00 -13.15 32.28
N VAL A 33 1.54 -12.25 33.14
CA VAL A 33 1.88 -10.83 33.07
C VAL A 33 2.75 -10.56 34.30
N PRO A 34 4.08 -10.46 34.16
CA PRO A 34 4.98 -10.39 35.32
C PRO A 34 4.63 -9.24 36.29
N PHE A 35 4.20 -8.10 35.77
CA PHE A 35 3.70 -6.97 36.56
C PHE A 35 2.51 -7.34 37.45
N LEU A 36 1.61 -8.18 36.92
CA LEU A 36 0.47 -8.68 37.64
C LEU A 36 0.84 -9.75 38.70
N GLU A 37 2.00 -10.40 38.56
CA GLU A 37 2.47 -11.46 39.46
C GLU A 37 3.38 -10.93 40.59
N SER A 38 3.87 -9.70 40.47
CA SER A 38 4.72 -9.05 41.47
C SER A 38 3.91 -8.26 42.50
N GLY A 39 3.96 -8.66 43.78
CA GLY A 39 3.52 -7.84 44.94
C GLY A 39 2.29 -8.34 45.71
N GLU A 40 2.07 -7.77 46.90
CA GLU A 40 0.83 -7.93 47.67
C GLU A 40 -0.26 -7.04 47.05
N ARG A 41 -1.24 -7.65 46.39
CA ARG A 41 -2.36 -6.90 45.80
C ARG A 41 -3.41 -6.55 46.84
N SER A 42 -4.07 -5.41 46.63
CA SER A 42 -5.24 -5.02 47.42
C SER A 42 -6.38 -6.05 47.32
N GLU A 43 -7.26 -6.07 48.33
CA GLU A 43 -8.42 -6.95 48.44
C GLU A 43 -9.38 -6.88 47.22
N TYR A 44 -9.26 -5.81 46.41
CA TYR A 44 -10.10 -5.55 45.24
C TYR A 44 -9.44 -5.86 43.88
N ASN A 45 -8.18 -6.32 43.86
CA ASN A 45 -7.48 -6.72 42.63
C ASN A 45 -7.46 -5.64 41.52
N ARG A 46 -7.43 -4.37 41.94
CA ARG A 46 -7.38 -3.16 41.10
C ARG A 46 -5.93 -2.72 40.89
N ILE A 47 -5.69 -2.08 39.75
CA ILE A 47 -4.43 -1.43 39.40
C ILE A 47 -4.67 0.07 39.48
N SER A 48 -4.14 0.68 40.53
CA SER A 48 -4.23 2.12 40.78
C SER A 48 -3.47 2.94 39.73
N LEU A 49 -3.75 4.25 39.70
CA LEU A 49 -3.02 5.22 38.88
C LEU A 49 -1.49 5.13 39.11
N SER A 50 -1.05 5.00 40.37
CA SER A 50 0.37 4.89 40.70
C SER A 50 0.98 3.57 40.21
N GLU A 51 0.27 2.46 40.35
CA GLU A 51 0.73 1.15 39.86
C GLU A 51 0.82 1.14 38.32
N PHE A 52 -0.17 1.71 37.63
CA PHE A 52 -0.15 1.82 36.17
C PHE A 52 0.99 2.72 35.68
N LYS A 53 1.27 3.84 36.39
CA LYS A 53 2.46 4.66 36.13
C LYS A 53 3.75 3.83 36.24
N THR A 54 3.90 3.03 37.30
CA THR A 54 5.07 2.16 37.47
C THR A 54 5.18 1.17 36.32
N PHE A 55 4.07 0.54 35.92
CA PHE A 55 4.04 -0.34 34.76
C PHE A 55 4.53 0.34 33.48
N LEU A 56 4.03 1.55 33.18
CA LEU A 56 4.43 2.31 32.00
C LEU A 56 5.93 2.64 32.02
N LEU A 57 6.47 3.04 33.17
CA LEU A 57 7.88 3.43 33.29
C LEU A 57 8.84 2.22 33.28
N GLU A 58 8.53 1.16 34.02
CA GLU A 58 9.46 0.04 34.25
C GLU A 58 9.33 -1.07 33.22
N TYR A 59 8.13 -1.29 32.66
CA TYR A 59 7.87 -2.38 31.72
C TYR A 59 7.67 -1.90 30.29
N GLN A 60 6.97 -0.78 30.07
CA GLN A 60 6.75 -0.23 28.73
C GLN A 60 7.81 0.79 28.30
N MET A 61 8.64 1.28 29.24
CA MET A 61 9.68 2.29 29.01
C MET A 61 9.13 3.64 28.50
N GLU A 62 7.90 3.97 28.88
CA GLU A 62 7.17 5.17 28.46
C GLU A 62 7.54 6.38 29.32
N LEU A 63 8.54 7.16 28.91
CA LEU A 63 9.10 8.26 29.71
C LEU A 63 8.10 9.38 30.03
N TRP A 64 7.09 9.60 29.17
CA TRP A 64 6.05 10.61 29.41
C TRP A 64 5.23 10.31 30.66
N ALA A 65 5.17 9.03 31.09
CA ALA A 65 4.46 8.60 32.29
C ALA A 65 5.12 9.11 33.60
N ALA A 66 6.27 9.76 33.53
CA ALA A 66 6.85 10.47 34.66
C ALA A 66 5.91 11.57 35.18
N ASP A 67 5.13 12.20 34.29
CA ASP A 67 4.06 13.13 34.65
C ASP A 67 2.78 12.36 35.01
N LEU A 68 2.39 12.42 36.29
CA LEU A 68 1.23 11.69 36.78
C LEU A 68 -0.08 12.18 36.17
N SER A 69 -0.18 13.47 35.81
CA SER A 69 -1.38 14.04 35.19
C SER A 69 -1.60 13.48 33.79
N LEU A 70 -0.53 13.27 33.02
CA LEU A 70 -0.64 12.63 31.69
C LEU A 70 -1.10 11.18 31.79
N VAL A 71 -0.61 10.42 32.77
CA VAL A 71 -1.06 9.05 33.01
C VAL A 71 -2.55 9.03 33.39
N GLN A 72 -2.98 9.98 34.23
CA GLN A 72 -4.36 10.12 34.64
C GLN A 72 -5.29 10.40 33.44
N ASP A 73 -4.91 11.37 32.60
CA ASP A 73 -5.66 11.73 31.38
C ASP A 73 -5.71 10.58 30.38
N PHE A 74 -4.62 9.84 30.23
CA PHE A 74 -4.56 8.64 29.39
C PHE A 74 -5.54 7.57 29.87
N MET A 75 -5.55 7.26 31.17
CA MET A 75 -6.47 6.28 31.76
C MET A 75 -7.93 6.70 31.59
N PHE A 76 -8.26 7.98 31.82
CA PHE A 76 -9.63 8.47 31.60
C PHE A 76 -10.05 8.36 30.15
N THR A 77 -9.17 8.70 29.21
CA THR A 77 -9.42 8.58 27.78
C THR A 77 -9.69 7.12 27.39
N PHE A 78 -8.87 6.19 27.89
CA PHE A 78 -9.01 4.77 27.61
C PHE A 78 -10.30 4.17 28.21
N LEU A 79 -10.58 4.47 29.49
CA LEU A 79 -11.75 3.94 30.20
C LEU A 79 -13.06 4.46 29.61
N SER A 80 -13.09 5.73 29.15
CA SER A 80 -14.26 6.36 28.54
C SER A 80 -15.56 6.16 29.35
N ASP A 81 -15.46 6.07 30.68
CA ASP A 81 -16.58 5.84 31.60
C ASP A 81 -16.93 7.14 32.36
N PRO A 82 -18.03 7.82 32.00
CA PRO A 82 -18.42 9.08 32.61
C PRO A 82 -18.74 8.98 34.11
N LEU A 83 -19.07 7.79 34.60
CA LEU A 83 -19.49 7.58 35.99
C LEU A 83 -18.29 7.43 36.94
N ARG A 84 -17.10 7.09 36.42
CA ARG A 84 -15.85 6.95 37.18
C ARG A 84 -14.99 8.20 37.22
N VAL A 85 -15.44 9.30 36.59
CA VAL A 85 -14.70 10.58 36.48
C VAL A 85 -14.55 11.32 37.82
N ILE A 86 -15.29 10.92 38.86
CA ILE A 86 -15.34 11.61 40.16
C ILE A 86 -14.22 11.13 41.12
N GLU A 87 -13.62 9.96 40.86
CA GLU A 87 -12.56 9.36 41.68
C GLU A 87 -11.23 9.25 40.90
N GLU A 88 -10.12 8.97 41.59
CA GLU A 88 -8.84 8.65 40.93
C GLU A 88 -8.99 7.40 40.04
N PRO A 89 -8.51 7.42 38.78
CA PRO A 89 -8.75 6.31 37.86
C PRO A 89 -7.97 5.06 38.27
N TYR A 90 -8.58 3.91 38.00
CA TYR A 90 -7.97 2.60 38.21
C TYR A 90 -8.43 1.64 37.10
N PHE A 91 -7.63 0.60 36.84
CA PHE A 91 -8.05 -0.54 36.02
C PHE A 91 -8.47 -1.71 36.90
N SER A 92 -9.58 -2.37 36.56
CA SER A 92 -9.75 -3.76 36.96
C SER A 92 -8.74 -4.67 36.24
N SER A 93 -8.58 -5.90 36.71
CA SER A 93 -7.70 -6.86 36.03
C SER A 93 -8.12 -7.15 34.59
N ASP A 94 -9.43 -7.16 34.29
CA ASP A 94 -9.93 -7.36 32.92
C ASP A 94 -9.73 -6.13 32.03
N GLU A 95 -9.90 -4.92 32.58
CA GLU A 95 -9.66 -3.67 31.84
C GLU A 95 -8.18 -3.50 31.50
N PHE A 96 -7.28 -3.90 32.40
CA PHE A 96 -5.85 -3.86 32.12
C PHE A 96 -5.42 -4.89 31.07
N LEU A 97 -5.95 -6.11 31.11
CA LEU A 97 -5.73 -7.06 30.03
C LEU A 97 -6.28 -6.52 28.70
N THR A 98 -7.44 -5.86 28.73
CA THR A 98 -8.00 -5.20 27.55
C THR A 98 -7.06 -4.11 27.02
N PHE A 99 -6.48 -3.29 27.91
CA PHE A 99 -5.46 -2.30 27.56
C PHE A 99 -4.24 -2.95 26.89
N LEU A 100 -3.70 -4.07 27.44
CA LEU A 100 -2.51 -4.72 26.87
C LEU A 100 -2.70 -5.15 25.41
N PHE A 101 -3.93 -5.51 25.01
CA PHE A 101 -4.28 -5.90 23.64
C PHE A 101 -4.89 -4.78 22.80
N SER A 102 -4.99 -3.58 23.35
CA SER A 102 -5.59 -2.43 22.68
C SER A 102 -4.61 -1.77 21.71
N LYS A 103 -5.14 -0.91 20.83
CA LYS A 103 -4.32 -0.08 19.93
C LYS A 103 -3.49 0.96 20.70
N GLU A 104 -3.96 1.35 21.89
CA GLU A 104 -3.28 2.29 22.78
C GLU A 104 -2.01 1.68 23.39
N ASN A 105 -1.87 0.35 23.40
CA ASN A 105 -0.65 -0.38 23.75
C ASN A 105 -0.01 -1.06 22.52
N SER A 106 -0.15 -0.45 21.34
CA SER A 106 0.45 -0.98 20.12
C SER A 106 1.97 -1.00 20.19
N ILE A 107 2.59 -2.05 19.66
CA ILE A 107 4.05 -2.11 19.48
C ILE A 107 4.57 -1.08 18.46
N TRP A 108 3.67 -0.54 17.62
CA TRP A 108 4.02 0.48 16.64
C TRP A 108 4.06 1.87 17.28
N ASN A 109 5.22 2.54 17.21
CA ASN A 109 5.32 3.95 17.59
C ASN A 109 4.72 4.84 16.48
N SER A 110 3.54 5.40 16.77
CA SER A 110 2.80 6.29 15.86
C SER A 110 3.53 7.59 15.48
N GLU A 111 4.60 7.99 16.17
CA GLU A 111 5.42 9.14 15.75
C GLU A 111 6.03 8.94 14.36
N PHE A 112 6.26 7.68 13.95
CA PHE A 112 6.77 7.34 12.62
C PHE A 112 5.71 7.44 11.52
N ASP A 113 4.43 7.67 11.85
CA ASP A 113 3.38 7.95 10.86
C ASP A 113 3.51 9.36 10.27
N VAL A 114 4.19 10.26 10.99
CA VAL A 114 4.37 11.66 10.58
C VAL A 114 5.69 11.82 9.82
N ILE A 115 5.58 12.32 8.59
CA ILE A 115 6.77 12.60 7.78
C ILE A 115 7.49 13.83 8.32
N ARG A 116 8.78 13.68 8.63
CA ARG A 116 9.70 14.76 8.99
C ARG A 116 10.26 15.46 7.73
N PRO A 117 9.87 16.71 7.42
CA PRO A 117 10.30 17.38 6.20
C PRO A 117 11.82 17.61 6.12
N GLU A 118 12.50 17.73 7.26
CA GLU A 118 13.95 17.88 7.38
C GLU A 118 14.70 16.69 6.77
N ASP A 119 14.15 15.47 6.89
CA ASP A 119 14.73 14.24 6.35
C ASP A 119 14.56 14.12 4.83
N MET A 120 13.80 15.02 4.19
CA MET A 120 13.40 14.94 2.77
C MET A 120 14.21 15.89 1.87
N ASN A 121 15.41 16.28 2.31
CA ASN A 121 16.30 17.23 1.63
C ASN A 121 17.56 16.62 1.00
N ASN A 122 17.82 15.33 1.18
CA ASN A 122 18.94 14.66 0.50
C ASN A 122 18.61 14.43 -0.99
N PRO A 123 19.61 14.16 -1.84
CA PRO A 123 19.38 13.76 -3.23
C PRO A 123 18.46 12.53 -3.32
N LEU A 124 17.61 12.47 -4.36
CA LEU A 124 16.63 11.38 -4.54
C LEU A 124 17.26 9.97 -4.52
N SER A 125 18.53 9.84 -4.90
CA SER A 125 19.30 8.59 -4.87
C SER A 125 19.54 8.02 -3.46
N HIS A 126 19.24 8.76 -2.39
CA HIS A 126 19.46 8.31 -1.01
C HIS A 126 18.21 7.67 -0.37
N TYR A 127 17.10 7.60 -1.09
CA TYR A 127 15.82 7.14 -0.56
C TYR A 127 15.42 5.79 -1.16
N TRP A 128 14.84 4.93 -0.33
CA TRP A 128 14.01 3.85 -0.83
C TRP A 128 12.70 4.43 -1.36
N ILE A 129 12.37 4.09 -2.60
CA ILE A 129 11.18 4.58 -3.29
C ILE A 129 10.25 3.39 -3.51
N SER A 130 9.06 3.46 -2.89
CA SER A 130 8.01 2.46 -3.12
C SER A 130 7.68 2.41 -4.60
N SER A 131 7.89 1.25 -5.22
CA SER A 131 7.87 1.05 -6.67
C SER A 131 7.02 -0.15 -7.05
N SER A 132 6.25 -0.02 -8.13
CA SER A 132 5.38 -1.06 -8.69
C SER A 132 5.88 -1.46 -10.07
N HIS A 133 5.83 -2.75 -10.36
CA HIS A 133 6.16 -3.35 -11.65
C HIS A 133 4.87 -3.75 -12.37
N ASN A 134 4.78 -3.48 -13.67
CA ASN A 134 3.58 -3.72 -14.50
C ASN A 134 2.30 -3.27 -13.78
N THR A 135 2.29 -2.01 -13.31
CA THR A 135 1.27 -1.45 -12.42
C THR A 135 -0.16 -1.56 -12.94
N TYR A 136 -0.33 -1.69 -14.25
CA TYR A 136 -1.63 -1.83 -14.90
C TYR A 136 -2.29 -3.20 -14.63
N LEU A 137 -1.54 -4.26 -14.32
CA LEU A 137 -2.08 -5.62 -14.14
C LEU A 137 -2.71 -5.84 -12.76
N THR A 138 -3.86 -6.52 -12.73
CA THR A 138 -4.54 -6.89 -11.47
C THR A 138 -4.24 -8.32 -11.00
N GLY A 139 -3.54 -9.12 -11.81
CA GLY A 139 -3.25 -10.52 -11.53
C GLY A 139 -1.98 -11.01 -12.21
N ASP A 140 -2.05 -12.18 -12.85
CA ASP A 140 -0.92 -12.80 -13.53
C ASP A 140 -0.42 -12.01 -14.76
N GLN A 141 0.80 -12.31 -15.18
CA GLN A 141 1.48 -11.63 -16.29
C GLN A 141 0.97 -12.05 -17.68
N PHE A 142 0.00 -12.96 -17.82
CA PHE A 142 -0.35 -13.54 -19.12
C PHE A 142 -1.77 -13.23 -19.59
N SER A 143 -2.76 -13.32 -18.71
CA SER A 143 -4.18 -13.21 -19.07
C SER A 143 -5.02 -12.35 -18.13
N SER A 144 -4.42 -11.83 -17.05
CA SER A 144 -5.15 -10.98 -16.11
C SER A 144 -5.59 -9.66 -16.75
N GLU A 145 -6.53 -9.00 -16.07
CA GLU A 145 -7.04 -7.71 -16.51
C GLU A 145 -6.03 -6.59 -16.28
N SER A 146 -5.88 -5.73 -17.27
CA SER A 146 -5.31 -4.40 -17.08
C SER A 146 -6.40 -3.45 -16.59
N SER A 147 -6.12 -2.62 -15.58
CA SER A 147 -7.13 -1.77 -14.96
C SER A 147 -6.60 -0.40 -14.53
N LEU A 148 -7.44 0.62 -14.68
CA LEU A 148 -7.21 1.94 -14.10
C LEU A 148 -7.17 1.89 -12.57
N GLU A 149 -7.98 1.03 -11.96
CA GLU A 149 -8.04 0.87 -10.51
C GLU A 149 -6.72 0.34 -9.93
N ALA A 150 -5.93 -0.40 -10.72
CA ALA A 150 -4.61 -0.86 -10.31
C ALA A 150 -3.66 0.33 -10.05
N TYR A 151 -3.69 1.35 -10.92
CA TYR A 151 -2.96 2.61 -10.72
C TYR A 151 -3.49 3.40 -9.51
N ALA A 152 -4.81 3.56 -9.42
CA ALA A 152 -5.43 4.30 -8.32
C ALA A 152 -5.07 3.68 -6.96
N ARG A 153 -5.15 2.34 -6.86
CA ARG A 153 -4.80 1.58 -5.66
C ARG A 153 -3.33 1.70 -5.32
N CYS A 154 -2.42 1.48 -6.28
CA CYS A 154 -0.98 1.59 -6.03
C CYS A 154 -0.59 2.99 -5.52
N LEU A 155 -1.10 4.04 -6.15
CA LEU A 155 -0.83 5.42 -5.73
C LEU A 155 -1.39 5.71 -4.33
N ARG A 156 -2.61 5.24 -4.01
CA ARG A 156 -3.22 5.38 -2.68
C ARG A 156 -2.49 4.57 -1.60
N MET A 157 -1.85 3.46 -1.95
CA MET A 157 -0.95 2.71 -1.06
C MET A 157 0.41 3.40 -0.86
N GLY A 158 0.62 4.59 -1.43
CA GLY A 158 1.86 5.36 -1.28
C GLY A 158 2.95 5.03 -2.29
N CYS A 159 2.67 4.20 -3.31
CA CYS A 159 3.62 3.90 -4.38
C CYS A 159 4.00 5.17 -5.15
N ARG A 160 5.29 5.40 -5.40
CA ARG A 160 5.86 6.61 -6.02
C ARG A 160 6.55 6.35 -7.35
N CYS A 161 6.82 5.11 -7.73
CA CYS A 161 7.30 4.75 -9.06
C CYS A 161 6.35 3.71 -9.67
N ILE A 162 5.71 4.05 -10.78
CA ILE A 162 4.71 3.20 -11.44
C ILE A 162 5.06 3.02 -12.92
N GLU A 163 4.61 1.90 -13.49
CA GLU A 163 5.00 1.43 -14.82
C GLU A 163 3.88 1.54 -15.84
N LEU A 164 4.23 1.89 -17.08
CA LEU A 164 3.33 2.02 -18.21
C LEU A 164 3.97 1.36 -19.45
N ASP A 165 3.43 0.21 -19.85
CA ASP A 165 3.84 -0.49 -21.08
C ASP A 165 3.02 0.02 -22.25
N CYS A 166 3.59 0.95 -23.01
CA CYS A 166 2.89 1.68 -24.05
C CYS A 166 3.06 0.98 -25.40
N TRP A 167 1.95 0.66 -26.05
CA TRP A 167 1.90 0.05 -27.36
C TRP A 167 1.01 0.85 -28.30
N ASP A 168 1.28 0.76 -29.60
CA ASP A 168 0.43 1.38 -30.62
C ASP A 168 -1.02 0.88 -30.50
N GLY A 169 -1.93 1.84 -30.32
CA GLY A 169 -3.36 1.58 -30.25
C GLY A 169 -4.12 2.06 -31.48
N PRO A 170 -5.43 1.80 -31.54
CA PRO A 170 -6.29 2.32 -32.60
C PRO A 170 -6.35 3.85 -32.57
N ASP A 171 -6.77 4.44 -33.69
CA ASP A 171 -6.99 5.90 -33.83
C ASP A 171 -5.75 6.77 -33.53
N GLY A 172 -4.55 6.20 -33.64
CA GLY A 172 -3.28 6.89 -33.40
C GLY A 172 -3.01 7.21 -31.92
N MET A 173 -3.75 6.61 -30.99
CA MET A 173 -3.59 6.78 -29.55
C MET A 173 -3.09 5.49 -28.89
N PRO A 174 -2.07 5.55 -28.03
CA PRO A 174 -1.53 4.36 -27.39
C PRO A 174 -2.51 3.65 -26.45
N VAL A 175 -2.24 2.37 -26.26
CA VAL A 175 -2.86 1.53 -25.24
C VAL A 175 -1.79 0.97 -24.31
N ILE A 176 -2.21 0.54 -23.12
CA ILE A 176 -1.36 -0.09 -22.11
C ILE A 176 -1.83 -1.52 -21.89
N TYR A 177 -0.88 -2.47 -21.99
CA TYR A 177 -1.04 -3.88 -21.68
C TYR A 177 0.33 -4.59 -21.73
N HIS A 178 0.38 -5.85 -21.29
CA HIS A 178 1.61 -6.62 -21.38
C HIS A 178 1.76 -7.23 -22.78
N GLY A 179 2.79 -6.79 -23.51
CA GLY A 179 3.04 -7.15 -24.90
C GLY A 179 3.06 -8.65 -25.16
N HIS A 180 2.58 -9.06 -26.33
CA HIS A 180 2.55 -10.47 -26.76
C HIS A 180 1.80 -11.43 -25.82
N THR A 181 0.97 -10.94 -24.90
CA THR A 181 0.15 -11.75 -24.00
C THR A 181 -1.35 -11.58 -24.29
N LEU A 182 -2.20 -12.19 -23.46
CA LEU A 182 -3.66 -12.09 -23.50
C LEU A 182 -4.23 -11.10 -22.48
N THR A 183 -3.38 -10.33 -21.79
CA THR A 183 -3.82 -9.30 -20.86
C THR A 183 -4.71 -8.26 -21.56
N THR A 184 -5.72 -7.76 -20.86
CA THR A 184 -6.65 -6.79 -21.45
C THR A 184 -5.95 -5.44 -21.70
N LYS A 185 -6.52 -4.60 -22.55
CA LYS A 185 -5.93 -3.32 -22.95
C LYS A 185 -6.72 -2.16 -22.33
N ILE A 186 -6.00 -1.18 -21.79
CA ILE A 186 -6.58 0.08 -21.31
C ILE A 186 -6.02 1.27 -22.09
N LYS A 187 -6.78 2.36 -22.19
CA LYS A 187 -6.36 3.53 -22.96
C LYS A 187 -5.31 4.33 -22.18
N PHE A 188 -4.28 4.77 -22.89
CA PHE A 188 -3.24 5.63 -22.31
C PHE A 188 -3.82 6.95 -21.74
N SER A 189 -4.77 7.59 -22.42
CA SER A 189 -5.39 8.84 -21.93
C SER A 189 -6.14 8.67 -20.61
N ASP A 190 -6.80 7.54 -20.43
CA ASP A 190 -7.57 7.24 -19.22
C ASP A 190 -6.60 7.00 -18.06
N VAL A 191 -5.51 6.24 -18.30
CA VAL A 191 -4.43 6.04 -17.32
C VAL A 191 -3.82 7.36 -16.87
N LEU A 192 -3.50 8.30 -17.78
CA LEU A 192 -2.97 9.60 -17.38
C LEU A 192 -3.95 10.39 -16.51
N THR A 193 -5.24 10.31 -16.81
CA THR A 193 -6.29 10.99 -16.02
C THR A 193 -6.36 10.40 -14.61
N THR A 194 -6.39 9.07 -14.50
CA THR A 194 -6.35 8.36 -13.22
C THR A 194 -5.10 8.69 -12.41
N ILE A 195 -3.91 8.73 -13.05
CA ILE A 195 -2.67 9.12 -12.38
C ILE A 195 -2.78 10.57 -11.87
N LYS A 196 -3.28 11.51 -12.68
CA LYS A 196 -3.44 12.90 -12.26
C LYS A 196 -4.32 13.03 -11.01
N GLU A 197 -5.40 12.27 -10.94
CA GLU A 197 -6.36 12.29 -9.83
C GLU A 197 -5.79 11.68 -8.54
N HIS A 198 -4.93 10.66 -8.65
CA HIS A 198 -4.47 9.89 -7.50
C HIS A 198 -3.01 10.11 -7.09
N ALA A 199 -2.17 10.70 -7.95
CA ALA A 199 -0.72 10.81 -7.75
C ALA A 199 -0.36 11.38 -6.38
N PHE A 200 -1.14 12.34 -5.88
CA PHE A 200 -0.81 13.08 -4.67
C PHE A 200 -1.92 13.05 -3.61
N VAL A 201 -2.76 12.01 -3.59
CA VAL A 201 -3.83 11.87 -2.58
C VAL A 201 -3.25 11.55 -1.20
N THR A 202 -2.24 10.68 -1.13
CA THR A 202 -1.67 10.19 0.14
C THR A 202 -0.25 10.68 0.42
N SER A 203 0.39 11.36 -0.55
CA SER A 203 1.74 11.89 -0.40
C SER A 203 2.00 13.03 -1.39
N ASP A 204 2.66 14.09 -0.93
CA ASP A 204 3.07 15.25 -1.74
C ASP A 204 4.32 14.99 -2.59
N TYR A 205 5.06 13.94 -2.28
CA TYR A 205 6.36 13.65 -2.88
C TYR A 205 6.24 13.16 -4.32
N PRO A 206 7.30 13.31 -5.14
CA PRO A 206 7.23 13.09 -6.58
C PRO A 206 6.77 11.69 -6.97
N VAL A 207 6.15 11.61 -8.15
CA VAL A 207 5.81 10.35 -8.82
C VAL A 207 6.69 10.17 -10.06
N ILE A 208 7.29 9.00 -10.22
CA ILE A 208 8.08 8.60 -11.38
C ILE A 208 7.23 7.66 -12.24
N LEU A 209 7.12 7.98 -13.53
CA LEU A 209 6.50 7.10 -14.52
C LEU A 209 7.60 6.38 -15.29
N SER A 210 7.76 5.08 -15.04
CA SER A 210 8.60 4.17 -15.82
C SER A 210 7.88 3.82 -17.10
N ILE A 211 8.34 4.33 -18.23
CA ILE A 211 7.71 4.11 -19.53
C ILE A 211 8.49 3.01 -20.27
N GLU A 212 7.82 1.91 -20.56
CA GLU A 212 8.28 0.92 -21.52
C GLU A 212 7.58 1.20 -22.86
N ASP A 213 8.33 1.77 -23.81
CA ASP A 213 7.77 2.32 -25.06
C ASP A 213 8.01 1.38 -26.25
N HIS A 214 6.89 0.90 -26.81
CA HIS A 214 6.81 0.12 -28.04
C HIS A 214 5.95 0.82 -29.10
N CYS A 215 5.70 2.12 -28.94
CA CYS A 215 4.93 2.93 -29.87
C CYS A 215 5.75 3.38 -31.07
N SER A 216 5.07 3.56 -32.21
CA SER A 216 5.62 4.28 -33.35
C SER A 216 5.88 5.75 -33.02
N ILE A 217 6.79 6.39 -33.75
CA ILE A 217 7.13 7.81 -33.56
C ILE A 217 5.89 8.73 -33.63
N ALA A 218 4.90 8.38 -34.45
CA ALA A 218 3.65 9.13 -34.53
C ALA A 218 2.87 9.09 -33.21
N GLN A 219 2.72 7.90 -32.61
CA GLN A 219 2.02 7.76 -31.33
C GLN A 219 2.85 8.27 -30.15
N GLN A 220 4.18 8.19 -30.19
CA GLN A 220 5.04 8.82 -29.18
C GLN A 220 4.87 10.35 -29.14
N ARG A 221 4.69 11.01 -30.30
CA ARG A 221 4.35 12.44 -30.34
C ARG A 221 3.01 12.71 -29.64
N ASN A 222 2.02 11.85 -29.86
CA ASN A 222 0.72 11.96 -29.20
C ASN A 222 0.83 11.70 -27.68
N MET A 223 1.66 10.74 -27.23
CA MET A 223 1.97 10.52 -25.81
C MET A 223 2.54 11.78 -25.18
N ALA A 224 3.58 12.37 -25.78
CA ALA A 224 4.22 13.59 -25.27
C ALA A 224 3.25 14.77 -25.18
N GLN A 225 2.36 14.93 -26.16
CA GLN A 225 1.31 15.95 -26.13
C GLN A 225 0.30 15.70 -25.00
N ASN A 226 -0.11 14.45 -24.80
CA ASN A 226 -1.05 14.08 -23.75
C ASN A 226 -0.44 14.26 -22.36
N PHE A 227 0.83 13.87 -22.14
CA PHE A 227 1.53 14.14 -20.88
C PHE A 227 1.50 15.63 -20.53
N LYS A 228 1.86 16.50 -21.48
CA LYS A 228 1.83 17.96 -21.29
C LYS A 228 0.42 18.47 -21.02
N LYS A 229 -0.57 18.01 -21.79
CA LYS A 229 -1.96 18.45 -21.68
C LYS A 229 -2.60 18.04 -20.35
N VAL A 230 -2.41 16.78 -19.94
CA VAL A 230 -3.07 16.19 -18.77
C VAL A 230 -2.40 16.66 -17.48
N PHE A 231 -1.07 16.50 -17.38
CA PHE A 231 -0.35 16.82 -16.16
C PHE A 231 -0.01 18.31 -16.01
N GLY A 232 0.10 19.07 -17.10
CA GLY A 232 0.36 20.50 -17.05
C GLY A 232 1.59 20.82 -16.17
N ASP A 233 1.40 21.68 -15.17
CA ASP A 233 2.46 22.10 -14.26
C ASP A 233 2.97 21.00 -13.32
N MET A 234 2.23 19.89 -13.16
CA MET A 234 2.71 18.73 -12.42
C MET A 234 3.85 18.04 -13.18
N LEU A 235 3.91 18.14 -14.51
CA LEU A 235 4.96 17.50 -15.29
C LEU A 235 6.29 18.24 -15.14
N LEU A 236 7.34 17.53 -14.71
CA LEU A 236 8.70 18.07 -14.70
C LEU A 236 9.24 18.09 -16.14
N THR A 237 9.36 19.28 -16.73
CA THR A 237 9.82 19.48 -18.11
C THR A 237 11.19 20.13 -18.23
N LYS A 238 11.75 20.62 -17.12
CA LYS A 238 13.05 21.28 -17.05
C LYS A 238 13.80 20.78 -15.80
N PRO A 239 15.14 20.76 -15.81
CA PRO A 239 15.94 20.54 -14.61
C PRO A 239 15.55 21.53 -13.51
N VAL A 240 15.56 21.07 -12.25
CA VAL A 240 15.30 21.93 -11.08
C VAL A 240 16.44 22.93 -10.89
N ASP A 241 17.67 22.44 -10.99
CA ASP A 241 18.90 23.23 -11.02
C ASP A 241 19.83 22.63 -12.07
N ILE A 242 20.24 23.43 -13.04
CA ILE A 242 21.10 22.98 -14.15
C ILE A 242 22.58 22.89 -13.74
N SER A 243 22.94 23.51 -12.61
CA SER A 243 24.30 23.58 -12.08
C SER A 243 24.57 22.57 -10.96
N ALA A 244 23.53 21.85 -10.52
CA ALA A 244 23.65 20.85 -9.47
C ALA A 244 24.48 19.64 -9.93
N ASP A 245 25.23 19.08 -9.00
CA ASP A 245 26.07 17.88 -9.15
C ASP A 245 25.35 16.58 -8.73
N GLY A 246 24.12 16.68 -8.24
CA GLY A 246 23.29 15.56 -7.78
C GLY A 246 21.82 15.67 -8.19
N LEU A 247 21.06 14.60 -7.94
CA LEU A 247 19.60 14.60 -8.15
C LEU A 247 18.91 15.57 -7.16
N PRO A 248 17.82 16.23 -7.57
CA PRO A 248 17.02 17.05 -6.66
C PRO A 248 16.45 16.22 -5.50
N SER A 249 16.14 16.87 -4.39
CA SER A 249 15.53 16.23 -3.24
C SER A 249 14.02 15.98 -3.42
N PRO A 250 13.42 15.07 -2.65
CA PRO A 250 11.97 14.92 -2.61
C PRO A 250 11.22 16.23 -2.32
N ASN A 251 11.74 17.08 -1.43
CA ASN A 251 11.15 18.40 -1.14
C ASN A 251 11.16 19.34 -2.35
N GLN A 252 12.24 19.35 -3.14
CA GLN A 252 12.34 20.17 -4.36
C GLN A 252 11.39 19.69 -5.48
N LEU A 253 10.98 18.43 -5.42
CA LEU A 253 10.13 17.77 -6.43
C LEU A 253 8.69 17.54 -5.95
N LYS A 254 8.25 18.20 -4.88
CA LYS A 254 6.87 18.09 -4.41
C LYS A 254 5.87 18.41 -5.53
N ARG A 255 4.85 17.58 -5.63
CA ARG A 255 3.77 17.66 -6.63
C ARG A 255 4.28 17.60 -8.08
N LYS A 256 5.45 16.98 -8.32
CA LYS A 256 6.00 16.74 -9.65
C LYS A 256 5.87 15.29 -10.10
N ILE A 257 5.61 15.12 -11.39
CA ILE A 257 5.59 13.86 -12.12
C ILE A 257 6.80 13.85 -13.05
N LEU A 258 7.66 12.84 -12.90
CA LEU A 258 8.88 12.64 -13.67
C LEU A 258 8.67 11.51 -14.67
N ILE A 259 9.25 11.66 -15.86
CA ILE A 259 9.20 10.62 -16.91
C ILE A 259 10.55 9.92 -16.97
N LYS A 260 10.58 8.63 -16.66
CA LYS A 260 11.71 7.73 -16.91
C LYS A 260 11.48 7.07 -18.25
N HIS A 261 12.21 7.54 -19.27
CA HIS A 261 12.13 7.02 -20.63
C HIS A 261 13.51 7.10 -21.31
N LYS A 262 13.73 6.30 -22.36
CA LYS A 262 14.94 6.36 -23.19
C LYS A 262 15.12 7.77 -23.77
N LYS A 263 16.35 8.30 -23.73
CA LYS A 263 16.68 9.64 -24.23
C LYS A 263 17.57 9.53 -25.47
N LEU A 264 17.19 10.24 -26.53
CA LEU A 264 18.01 10.37 -27.73
C LEU A 264 19.33 11.08 -27.41
N ALA A 265 20.42 10.65 -28.07
CA ALA A 265 21.70 11.37 -28.01
C ALA A 265 21.56 12.74 -28.69
N GLU A 266 22.29 13.73 -28.20
CA GLU A 266 22.24 15.08 -28.79
C GLU A 266 22.68 15.05 -30.26
N GLY A 267 21.88 15.64 -31.15
CA GLY A 267 22.18 15.73 -32.58
C GLY A 267 21.84 14.49 -33.41
N SER A 268 21.26 13.44 -32.83
CA SER A 268 20.75 12.30 -33.61
C SER A 268 19.49 12.67 -34.40
N ALA A 269 19.41 12.21 -35.66
CA ALA A 269 18.20 12.32 -36.47
C ALA A 269 17.08 11.46 -35.88
N TYR A 270 15.80 11.79 -36.16
CA TYR A 270 14.61 11.07 -35.71
C TYR A 270 14.49 9.69 -36.39
N GLU A 271 15.44 8.79 -36.14
CA GLU A 271 15.42 7.42 -36.62
C GLU A 271 14.89 6.48 -35.52
N GLU A 272 14.18 5.43 -35.95
CA GLU A 272 13.72 4.38 -35.06
C GLU A 272 14.93 3.66 -34.46
N ILE A 273 15.08 3.71 -33.13
CA ILE A 273 16.07 2.88 -32.45
C ILE A 273 15.54 1.45 -32.46
N PRO A 274 16.27 0.47 -33.02
CA PRO A 274 15.86 -0.92 -32.94
C PRO A 274 15.68 -1.32 -31.48
N SER A 275 14.51 -1.86 -31.14
CA SER A 275 14.27 -2.50 -29.86
C SER A 275 15.08 -3.80 -29.79
N SER A 276 16.37 -3.69 -29.47
CA SER A 276 17.23 -4.84 -29.19
C SER A 276 17.64 -4.80 -27.73
N ALA A 277 16.66 -4.91 -26.84
CA ALA A 277 16.92 -5.35 -25.48
C ALA A 277 17.06 -6.88 -25.53
N VAL A 278 18.26 -7.38 -25.25
CA VAL A 278 18.53 -8.82 -25.19
C VAL A 278 17.97 -9.33 -23.86
N TYR A 279 16.68 -9.66 -23.84
CA TYR A 279 16.07 -10.43 -22.76
C TYR A 279 16.44 -11.91 -22.90
N SER A 280 16.40 -12.66 -21.80
CA SER A 280 16.75 -14.08 -21.80
C SER A 280 15.84 -14.90 -22.71
N GLU A 281 16.33 -15.97 -23.35
CA GLU A 281 15.54 -16.85 -24.23
C GLU A 281 14.32 -17.51 -23.54
N ASN A 282 14.23 -17.43 -22.21
CA ASN A 282 13.15 -18.02 -21.41
C ASN A 282 12.04 -17.02 -21.04
N ASP A 283 12.10 -15.77 -21.51
CA ASP A 283 11.08 -14.76 -21.26
C ASP A 283 10.00 -14.76 -22.35
N ILE A 284 8.74 -14.54 -21.95
CA ILE A 284 7.56 -14.53 -22.84
C ILE A 284 7.72 -13.45 -23.92
N SER A 285 8.43 -12.37 -23.61
CA SER A 285 8.81 -11.29 -24.52
C SER A 285 9.55 -11.76 -25.79
N ASN A 286 10.26 -12.90 -25.73
CA ASN A 286 11.03 -13.48 -26.84
C ASN A 286 10.34 -14.69 -27.53
N SER A 287 9.10 -15.01 -27.15
CA SER A 287 8.36 -16.13 -27.71
C SER A 287 7.92 -15.88 -29.16
N ILE A 288 7.80 -16.95 -29.95
CA ILE A 288 7.24 -16.91 -31.30
C ILE A 288 5.72 -16.73 -31.23
N LYS A 289 5.07 -17.43 -30.31
CA LYS A 289 3.62 -17.39 -30.16
C LYS A 289 3.20 -17.77 -28.74
N ASN A 290 2.25 -17.01 -28.23
CA ASN A 290 1.59 -17.26 -26.96
C ASN A 290 0.09 -17.42 -27.17
N GLY A 291 -0.55 -18.23 -26.34
CA GLY A 291 -2.01 -18.30 -26.30
C GLY A 291 -2.54 -19.29 -25.26
N ILE A 292 -3.85 -19.32 -25.12
CA ILE A 292 -4.55 -20.38 -24.38
C ILE A 292 -4.98 -21.44 -25.39
N LEU A 293 -4.62 -22.69 -25.11
CA LEU A 293 -5.18 -23.87 -25.78
C LEU A 293 -5.78 -24.80 -24.74
N TYR A 294 -6.62 -25.72 -25.18
CA TYR A 294 -7.30 -26.65 -24.29
C TYR A 294 -6.64 -28.03 -24.37
N LEU A 295 -6.39 -28.65 -23.22
CA LEU A 295 -6.00 -30.06 -23.10
C LEU A 295 -7.13 -30.84 -22.46
N GLU A 296 -7.39 -32.04 -22.98
CA GLU A 296 -8.38 -32.96 -22.41
C GLU A 296 -7.77 -33.65 -21.17
N ASP A 297 -8.47 -33.60 -20.05
CA ASP A 297 -8.11 -34.32 -18.83
C ASP A 297 -8.40 -35.82 -19.00
N PRO A 298 -7.39 -36.70 -18.81
CA PRO A 298 -7.53 -38.13 -19.09
C PRO A 298 -8.42 -38.88 -18.09
N ILE A 299 -8.83 -38.25 -16.98
CA ILE A 299 -9.64 -38.87 -15.93
C ILE A 299 -11.12 -38.55 -16.13
N ASN A 300 -11.47 -37.27 -16.31
CA ASN A 300 -12.86 -36.83 -16.42
C ASN A 300 -13.29 -36.44 -17.84
N HIS A 301 -12.37 -36.41 -18.81
CA HIS A 301 -12.61 -36.02 -20.21
C HIS A 301 -13.07 -34.57 -20.40
N ASP A 302 -12.84 -33.70 -19.41
CA ASP A 302 -13.09 -32.27 -19.52
C ASP A 302 -11.95 -31.56 -20.24
N TRP A 303 -12.27 -30.51 -21.00
CA TRP A 303 -11.28 -29.68 -21.69
C TRP A 303 -10.88 -28.50 -20.81
N ASN A 304 -9.66 -28.53 -20.30
CA ASN A 304 -9.12 -27.49 -19.42
C ASN A 304 -8.22 -26.53 -20.20
N PRO A 305 -8.31 -25.21 -19.96
CA PRO A 305 -7.43 -24.24 -20.59
C PRO A 305 -6.04 -24.28 -19.95
N HIS A 306 -5.00 -24.28 -20.79
CA HIS A 306 -3.61 -24.14 -20.37
C HIS A 306 -2.94 -23.01 -21.16
N TYR A 307 -1.98 -22.33 -20.55
CA TYR A 307 -1.14 -21.36 -21.24
C TYR A 307 -0.12 -22.10 -22.07
N PHE A 308 0.01 -21.75 -23.35
CA PHE A 308 1.01 -22.29 -24.26
C PHE A 308 1.97 -21.19 -24.70
N VAL A 309 3.27 -21.51 -24.66
CA VAL A 309 4.36 -20.66 -25.12
C VAL A 309 5.20 -21.44 -26.12
N LEU A 310 5.21 -20.97 -27.37
CA LEU A 310 6.07 -21.48 -28.43
C LEU A 310 7.33 -20.62 -28.51
N THR A 311 8.48 -21.24 -28.32
CA THR A 311 9.81 -20.65 -28.52
C THR A 311 10.42 -21.15 -29.84
N SER A 312 11.61 -20.68 -30.19
CA SER A 312 12.37 -21.16 -31.36
C SER A 312 12.67 -22.67 -31.35
N SER A 313 12.64 -23.31 -30.17
CA SER A 313 13.05 -24.70 -30.01
C SER A 313 12.04 -25.60 -29.29
N LYS A 314 11.08 -25.04 -28.54
CA LYS A 314 10.21 -25.79 -27.62
C LYS A 314 8.81 -25.20 -27.50
N ILE A 315 7.85 -26.06 -27.12
CA ILE A 315 6.53 -25.67 -26.62
C ILE A 315 6.49 -25.94 -25.12
N TYR A 316 6.08 -24.94 -24.35
CA TYR A 316 5.80 -25.04 -22.92
C TYR A 316 4.30 -24.90 -22.69
N TYR A 317 3.76 -25.62 -21.71
CA TYR A 317 2.39 -25.41 -21.24
C TYR A 317 2.29 -25.39 -19.72
N SER A 318 1.37 -24.59 -19.17
CA SER A 318 1.12 -24.53 -17.72
C SER A 318 0.49 -25.82 -17.21
N GLY A 319 0.92 -26.29 -16.04
CA GLY A 319 0.33 -27.45 -15.36
C GLY A 319 -1.00 -27.16 -14.71
#